data_AF-A0A932JN61-F1
#
_entry.id   AF-A0A932JN61-F1
#
_cell.length_a   1.000
_cell.length_b   1.000
_cell.length_c   1.000
_cell.angle_alpha   90.00
_cell.angle_beta   90.00
_cell.angle_gamma   90.00
#
_symmetry.space_group_name_H-M   'P 1'
#
loop_
_entity.id
_entity.type
_entity.pdbx_description
1 polymer ?
#
loop_
_entity_poly.entity_id
_entity_poly.type
_entity_poly.pdbx_seq_one_letter_code
_entity_poly.pdbx_strand_id
1 'polypeptide(L)'
;RKAGIWIVHFGLAFLFIGEFAAALFQVESRIPIEEGQTRDWSEDYRQMELAVIDASDPSFDDVRAIPESRLKSGREIVHDSLPFKIQVRGYHENAGLGMRRPGDPASPATAGIGASVSLRPLPPVTTDDAENNAVALVEPVAADGTSYGVFLLSNALPAPQGFTHEGRSWRLALRNRRYYLPFSLTLKDFRHDVYPGTDIPKNFSSLVRLKDPARAEDRDALISMNAPLRHGGRTFYQASFGKDDTLSVLQVVKNPGWTLPYLSCALVALGLLWHFGAMLRRSLTRAA
;
A
#
# COMPACT_ATOMS: atom_id res chain seq x y z
N ARG A 1 8.61 -48.10 7.17
CA ARG A 1 9.48 -47.86 6.00
C ARG A 1 9.14 -46.57 5.26
N LYS A 2 7.87 -46.36 4.89
CA LYS A 2 7.41 -45.19 4.13
C LYS A 2 7.07 -43.96 4.99
N ALA A 3 6.95 -44.10 6.31
CA ALA A 3 6.55 -43.00 7.22
C ALA A 3 7.41 -41.73 7.06
N GLY A 4 8.74 -41.85 7.02
CA GLY A 4 9.63 -40.68 6.79
C GLY A 4 9.39 -40.02 5.43
N ILE A 5 9.16 -40.82 4.38
CA ILE A 5 8.84 -40.32 3.03
C ILE A 5 7.48 -39.60 3.03
N TRP A 6 6.46 -40.15 3.70
CA TRP A 6 5.15 -39.51 3.84
C TRP A 6 5.24 -38.19 4.60
N ILE A 7 6.05 -38.10 5.66
CA ILE A 7 6.28 -36.85 6.40
C ILE A 7 6.93 -35.79 5.51
N VAL A 8 7.92 -36.17 4.69
CA VAL A 8 8.54 -35.26 3.72
C VAL A 8 7.51 -34.75 2.71
N HIS A 9 6.70 -35.64 2.12
CA HIS A 9 5.65 -35.21 1.18
C HIS A 9 4.61 -34.31 1.84
N PHE A 10 4.23 -34.59 3.08
CA PHE A 10 3.32 -33.73 3.83
C PHE A 10 3.94 -32.36 4.09
N GLY A 11 5.22 -32.30 4.48
CA GLY A 11 5.96 -31.04 4.62
C GLY A 11 5.99 -30.22 3.33
N LEU A 12 6.26 -30.86 2.19
CA LEU A 12 6.22 -30.20 0.86
C LEU A 12 4.81 -29.70 0.51
N ALA A 13 3.77 -30.51 0.71
CA ALA A 13 2.38 -30.08 0.49
C ALA A 13 2.02 -28.88 1.39
N PHE A 14 2.48 -28.91 2.64
CA PHE A 14 2.29 -27.82 3.59
C PHE A 14 3.02 -26.53 3.17
N LEU A 15 4.17 -26.63 2.48
CA LEU A 15 4.86 -25.47 1.89
C LEU A 15 3.98 -24.78 0.85
N PHE A 16 3.42 -25.56 -0.09
CA PHE A 16 2.54 -25.03 -1.14
C PHE A 16 1.26 -24.42 -0.58
N ILE A 17 0.68 -25.03 0.46
CA ILE A 17 -0.46 -24.45 1.18
C ILE A 17 -0.05 -23.11 1.81
N GLY A 18 1.15 -23.03 2.37
CA GLY A 18 1.69 -21.79 2.92
C GLY A 18 1.86 -20.68 1.88
N GLU A 19 2.40 -21.02 0.70
CA GLU A 19 2.53 -20.09 -0.42
C GLU A 19 1.16 -19.63 -0.94
N PHE A 20 0.21 -20.54 -1.10
CA PHE A 20 -1.16 -20.21 -1.51
C PHE A 20 -1.86 -19.31 -0.48
N ALA A 21 -1.70 -19.60 0.81
CA ALA A 21 -2.23 -18.76 1.88
C ALA A 21 -1.59 -17.36 1.87
N ALA A 22 -0.28 -17.27 1.65
CA ALA A 22 0.38 -15.97 1.47
C ALA A 22 -0.19 -15.22 0.26
N ALA A 23 -0.35 -15.88 -0.89
CA ALA A 23 -0.91 -15.26 -2.09
C ALA A 23 -2.33 -14.70 -1.89
N LEU A 24 -3.15 -15.32 -1.05
CA LEU A 24 -4.52 -14.88 -0.79
C LEU A 24 -4.66 -13.84 0.34
N PHE A 25 -3.80 -13.90 1.35
CA PHE A 25 -3.99 -13.15 2.60
C PHE A 25 -2.85 -12.18 2.92
N GLN A 26 -1.72 -12.25 2.21
CA GLN A 26 -0.65 -11.28 2.36
C GLN A 26 -1.10 -9.92 1.82
N VAL A 27 -0.86 -8.87 2.61
CA VAL A 27 -1.04 -7.50 2.18
C VAL A 27 0.33 -6.84 2.14
N GLU A 28 0.63 -6.23 1.00
CA GLU A 28 1.83 -5.43 0.78
C GLU A 28 1.45 -3.98 0.53
N SER A 29 2.21 -3.08 1.11
CA SER A 29 2.02 -1.63 1.01
C SER A 29 3.35 -0.92 1.24
N ARG A 30 3.41 0.39 1.00
CA ARG A 30 4.59 1.20 1.25
C ARG A 30 4.32 2.37 2.20
N ILE A 31 5.37 2.83 2.86
CA ILE A 31 5.39 4.10 3.58
C ILE A 31 6.56 4.90 2.98
N PRO A 32 6.32 5.75 1.97
CA PRO A 32 7.25 6.83 1.69
C PRO A 32 7.26 7.75 2.91
N ILE A 33 8.40 8.22 3.40
CA ILE A 33 8.47 9.09 4.58
C ILE A 33 9.72 9.95 4.51
N GLU A 34 9.55 11.26 4.65
CA GLU A 34 10.66 12.22 4.68
C GLU A 34 11.21 12.39 6.09
N GLU A 35 12.48 12.79 6.20
CA GLU A 35 13.09 13.10 7.50
C GLU A 35 12.28 14.15 8.27
N GLY A 36 12.03 13.89 9.55
CA GLY A 36 11.15 14.67 10.40
C GLY A 36 9.66 14.40 10.20
N GLN A 37 9.24 13.76 9.10
CA GLN A 37 7.84 13.42 8.86
C GLN A 37 7.41 12.27 9.78
N THR A 38 6.17 12.35 10.25
CA THR A 38 5.49 11.27 10.96
C THR A 38 4.36 10.71 10.11
N ARG A 39 4.27 9.38 10.02
CA ARG A 39 3.16 8.68 9.35
C ARG A 39 2.60 7.57 10.22
N ASP A 40 1.30 7.40 10.14
CA ASP A 40 0.50 6.38 10.82
C ASP A 40 -0.32 5.57 9.80
N TRP A 41 0.08 5.55 8.53
CA TRP A 41 -0.55 4.78 7.49
C TRP A 41 0.49 4.30 6.47
N SER A 42 0.20 3.17 5.83
CA SER A 42 0.85 2.73 4.60
C SER A 42 -0.11 2.82 3.42
N GLU A 43 0.40 2.83 2.20
CA GLU A 43 -0.40 2.91 0.99
C GLU A 43 -0.17 1.70 0.08
N ASP A 44 -1.23 1.25 -0.56
CA ASP A 44 -1.22 0.15 -1.54
C ASP A 44 -0.44 0.57 -2.80
N TYR A 45 0.11 -0.40 -3.54
CA TYR A 45 0.85 -0.13 -4.78
C TYR A 45 -0.07 0.07 -5.99
N ARG A 46 -1.24 -0.56 -6.00
CA ARG A 46 -2.09 -0.66 -7.21
C ARG A 46 -3.53 -0.21 -6.97
N GLN A 47 -4.06 -0.45 -5.78
CA GLN A 47 -5.46 -0.13 -5.49
C GLN A 47 -5.64 1.35 -5.23
N MET A 48 -6.62 1.95 -5.88
CA MET A 48 -7.02 3.34 -5.63
C MET A 48 -8.20 3.42 -4.66
N GLU A 49 -8.32 4.57 -4.02
CA GLU A 49 -9.50 4.96 -3.26
C GLU A 49 -9.82 6.44 -3.52
N LEU A 50 -11.12 6.75 -3.52
CA LEU A 50 -11.58 8.12 -3.42
C LEU A 50 -11.64 8.50 -1.94
N ALA A 51 -10.79 9.43 -1.53
CA ALA A 51 -10.83 10.02 -0.20
C ALA A 51 -11.75 11.25 -0.23
N VAL A 52 -12.81 11.21 0.58
CA VAL A 52 -13.68 12.34 0.88
C VAL A 52 -13.33 12.83 2.27
N ILE A 53 -12.79 14.03 2.36
CA ILE A 53 -12.12 14.56 3.54
C ILE A 53 -12.93 15.74 4.08
N ASP A 54 -13.47 15.63 5.29
CA ASP A 54 -13.95 16.79 6.04
C ASP A 54 -12.75 17.42 6.75
N ALA A 55 -12.31 18.58 6.26
CA ALA A 55 -11.16 19.33 6.76
C ALA A 55 -11.60 20.55 7.57
N SER A 56 -12.79 20.48 8.19
CA SER A 56 -13.36 21.59 8.96
C SER A 56 -12.77 21.70 10.37
N ASP A 57 -12.29 20.60 10.95
CA ASP A 57 -11.62 20.61 12.25
C ASP A 57 -10.13 20.98 12.07
N PRO A 58 -9.58 21.95 12.81
CA PRO A 58 -8.20 22.37 12.65
C PRO A 58 -7.17 21.37 13.21
N SER A 59 -7.61 20.39 14.00
CA SER A 59 -6.75 19.41 14.67
C SER A 59 -6.68 18.06 13.96
N PHE A 60 -7.72 17.68 13.21
CA PHE A 60 -7.74 16.44 12.43
C PHE A 60 -8.65 16.54 11.20
N ASP A 61 -8.36 15.72 10.20
CA ASP A 61 -9.23 15.50 9.05
C ASP A 61 -10.09 14.23 9.30
N ASP A 62 -11.41 14.29 9.07
CA ASP A 62 -12.25 13.07 9.00
C ASP A 62 -12.32 12.57 7.57
N VAL A 63 -11.84 11.33 7.34
CA VAL A 63 -11.66 10.78 6.00
C VAL A 63 -12.60 9.60 5.77
N ARG A 64 -13.42 9.69 4.73
CA ARG A 64 -14.21 8.59 4.18
C ARG A 64 -13.53 8.06 2.93
N ALA A 65 -12.97 6.86 3.03
CA ALA A 65 -12.33 6.17 1.92
C ALA A 65 -13.35 5.30 1.17
N ILE A 66 -13.59 5.63 -0.09
CA ILE A 66 -14.47 4.90 -0.99
C ILE A 66 -13.60 4.04 -1.92
N PRO A 67 -13.73 2.70 -1.91
CA PRO A 67 -12.88 1.83 -2.70
C PRO A 67 -13.12 2.00 -4.21
N GLU A 68 -12.07 1.83 -5.01
CA GLU A 68 -12.11 1.90 -6.48
C GLU A 68 -13.25 1.08 -7.12
N SER A 69 -13.58 -0.08 -6.57
CA SER A 69 -14.70 -0.92 -7.06
C SER A 69 -16.07 -0.22 -7.11
N ARG A 70 -16.24 0.87 -6.33
CA ARG A 70 -17.45 1.70 -6.28
C ARG A 70 -17.40 2.88 -7.26
N LEU A 71 -16.23 3.17 -7.86
CA LEU A 71 -15.99 4.29 -8.76
C LEU A 71 -16.29 3.96 -10.23
N LYS A 72 -17.18 3.00 -10.53
CA LYS A 72 -17.55 2.71 -11.92
C LYS A 72 -18.38 3.87 -12.49
N SER A 73 -18.11 4.25 -13.74
CA SER A 73 -18.82 5.32 -14.45
C SER A 73 -20.35 5.17 -14.36
N GLY A 74 -21.04 6.28 -14.09
CA GLY A 74 -22.49 6.34 -13.98
C GLY A 74 -23.06 5.88 -12.63
N ARG A 75 -22.21 5.48 -11.67
CA ARG A 75 -22.68 5.12 -10.33
C ARG A 75 -22.89 6.33 -9.44
N GLU A 76 -23.95 6.25 -8.65
CA GLU A 76 -24.19 7.12 -7.52
C GLU A 76 -23.64 6.45 -6.24
N ILE A 77 -22.96 7.24 -5.43
CA ILE A 77 -22.41 6.81 -4.15
C ILE A 77 -23.12 7.61 -3.06
N VAL A 78 -23.90 6.88 -2.26
CA VAL A 78 -24.55 7.36 -1.04
C VAL A 78 -23.86 6.69 0.14
N HIS A 79 -23.58 7.47 1.19
CA HIS A 79 -22.94 6.99 2.40
C HIS A 79 -23.52 7.75 3.59
N ASP A 80 -23.91 7.04 4.65
CA ASP A 80 -24.67 7.62 5.78
C ASP A 80 -23.93 8.72 6.52
N SER A 81 -22.59 8.72 6.43
CA SER A 81 -21.75 9.76 7.05
C SER A 81 -21.49 10.99 6.17
N LEU A 82 -22.01 11.04 4.94
CA LEU A 82 -21.83 12.16 4.02
C LEU A 82 -23.15 12.94 3.88
N PRO A 83 -23.13 14.28 3.98
CA PRO A 83 -24.32 15.11 3.83
C PRO A 83 -24.73 15.35 2.36
N PHE A 84 -23.93 14.83 1.42
CA PHE A 84 -24.16 14.90 -0.02
C PHE A 84 -23.92 13.52 -0.64
N LYS A 85 -24.45 13.32 -1.84
CA LYS A 85 -24.14 12.15 -2.67
C LYS A 85 -23.03 12.48 -3.65
N ILE A 86 -22.32 11.45 -4.11
CA ILE A 86 -21.27 11.59 -5.12
C ILE A 86 -21.70 10.86 -6.39
N GLN A 87 -21.81 11.60 -7.49
CA GLN A 87 -22.05 11.05 -8.81
C GLN A 87 -20.72 10.80 -9.52
N VAL A 88 -20.46 9.55 -9.90
CA VAL A 88 -19.26 9.20 -10.67
C VAL A 88 -19.57 9.42 -12.15
N ARG A 89 -19.09 10.54 -12.70
CA ARG A 89 -19.27 10.90 -14.11
C ARG A 89 -18.40 10.09 -15.05
N GLY A 90 -17.25 9.61 -14.57
CA GLY A 90 -16.35 8.78 -15.36
C GLY A 90 -15.20 8.22 -14.53
N TYR A 91 -14.67 7.09 -14.95
CA TYR A 91 -13.47 6.49 -14.37
C TYR A 91 -12.59 5.89 -15.46
N HIS A 92 -11.30 6.15 -15.39
CA HIS A 92 -10.29 5.59 -16.26
C HIS A 92 -9.16 5.02 -15.40
N GLU A 93 -8.82 3.75 -15.60
CA GLU A 93 -7.72 3.10 -14.88
C GLU A 93 -6.38 3.76 -15.21
N ASN A 94 -6.20 4.26 -16.44
CA ASN A 94 -5.01 5.01 -16.83
C ASN A 94 -5.38 6.13 -17.80
N ALA A 95 -4.76 7.29 -17.63
CA ALA A 95 -4.89 8.39 -18.56
C ALA A 95 -3.67 9.31 -18.57
N GLY A 96 -3.41 9.91 -19.74
CA GLY A 96 -2.52 11.05 -19.85
C GLY A 96 -3.26 12.32 -19.42
N LEU A 97 -2.62 13.08 -18.53
CA LEU A 97 -3.06 14.41 -18.10
C LEU A 97 -2.09 15.47 -18.64
N GLY A 98 -2.62 16.61 -19.05
CA GLY A 98 -1.83 17.75 -19.49
C GLY A 98 -2.59 19.06 -19.33
N MET A 99 -1.88 20.19 -19.40
CA MET A 99 -2.56 21.49 -19.46
C MET A 99 -3.24 21.65 -20.81
N ARG A 100 -4.47 22.17 -20.82
CA ARG A 100 -5.22 22.44 -22.04
C ARG A 100 -4.53 23.53 -22.87
N ARG A 101 -4.56 23.36 -24.19
CA ARG A 101 -4.06 24.32 -25.19
C ARG A 101 -5.24 24.94 -25.97
N PRO A 102 -5.05 26.11 -26.59
CA PRO A 102 -6.05 26.66 -27.51
C PRO A 102 -6.40 25.66 -28.61
N GLY A 103 -7.70 25.35 -28.76
CA GLY A 103 -8.21 24.36 -29.71
C GLY A 103 -8.44 22.96 -29.14
N ASP A 104 -7.99 22.67 -27.91
CA ASP A 104 -8.31 21.41 -27.23
C ASP A 104 -9.80 21.32 -26.88
N PRO A 105 -10.39 20.11 -26.89
CA PRO A 105 -11.75 19.89 -26.38
C PRO A 105 -11.97 20.45 -24.97
N ALA A 106 -13.23 20.72 -24.64
CA ALA A 106 -13.63 21.11 -23.29
C ALA A 106 -13.24 20.01 -22.28
N SER A 107 -12.77 20.41 -21.10
CA SER A 107 -12.57 19.44 -20.02
C SER A 107 -13.93 18.88 -19.59
N PRO A 108 -14.03 17.57 -19.32
CA PRO A 108 -15.23 17.01 -18.70
C PRO A 108 -15.39 17.46 -17.23
N ALA A 109 -14.35 18.03 -16.61
CA ALA A 109 -14.44 18.66 -15.30
C ALA A 109 -14.85 20.13 -15.41
N THR A 110 -15.70 20.57 -14.48
CA THR A 110 -16.21 21.94 -14.39
C THR A 110 -15.69 22.69 -13.16
N ALA A 111 -14.98 22.01 -12.27
CA ALA A 111 -14.44 22.57 -11.04
C ALA A 111 -12.96 22.21 -10.81
N GLY A 112 -12.31 23.00 -9.95
CA GLY A 112 -10.92 22.84 -9.57
C GLY A 112 -9.94 22.92 -10.73
N ILE A 113 -8.74 22.35 -10.55
CA ILE A 113 -7.71 22.32 -11.60
C ILE A 113 -8.16 21.49 -12.82
N GLY A 114 -9.07 20.54 -12.60
CA GLY A 114 -9.61 19.67 -13.65
C GLY A 114 -10.20 20.43 -14.84
N ALA A 115 -10.79 21.61 -14.63
CA ALA A 115 -11.35 22.44 -15.71
C ALA A 115 -10.30 22.90 -16.74
N SER A 116 -9.04 23.01 -16.31
CA SER A 116 -7.88 23.44 -17.10
C SER A 116 -7.01 22.27 -17.59
N VAL A 117 -7.39 21.03 -17.28
CA VAL A 117 -6.62 19.82 -17.62
C VAL A 117 -7.28 19.10 -18.79
N SER A 118 -6.48 18.67 -19.77
CA SER A 118 -6.90 17.75 -20.81
C SER A 118 -6.74 16.32 -20.33
N LEU A 119 -7.75 15.50 -20.65
CA LEU A 119 -7.81 14.10 -20.27
C LEU A 119 -7.74 13.24 -21.54
N ARG A 120 -6.76 12.34 -21.61
CA ARG A 120 -6.67 11.35 -22.67
C ARG A 120 -6.58 9.94 -22.07
N PRO A 121 -7.65 9.13 -22.12
CA PRO A 121 -7.62 7.75 -21.66
C PRO A 121 -6.51 6.95 -22.36
N LEU A 122 -5.82 6.10 -21.60
CA LEU A 122 -4.76 5.22 -22.08
C LEU A 122 -5.04 3.77 -21.62
N PRO A 123 -4.51 2.75 -22.31
CA PRO A 123 -4.51 1.39 -21.80
C PRO A 123 -3.79 1.31 -20.44
N PRO A 124 -4.24 0.45 -19.51
CA PRO A 124 -3.50 0.18 -18.28
C PRO A 124 -2.10 -0.32 -18.57
N VAL A 125 -1.12 0.11 -17.77
CA VAL A 125 0.24 -0.44 -17.83
C VAL A 125 0.29 -1.80 -17.15
N THR A 126 1.10 -2.70 -17.70
CA THR A 126 1.24 -4.08 -17.21
C THR A 126 2.64 -4.42 -16.71
N THR A 127 3.60 -3.51 -16.88
CA THR A 127 4.96 -3.67 -16.36
C THR A 127 5.04 -3.25 -14.90
N ASP A 128 6.04 -3.78 -14.18
CA ASP A 128 6.19 -3.52 -12.74
C ASP A 128 6.87 -2.17 -12.44
N ASP A 129 7.49 -1.54 -13.43
CA ASP A 129 8.19 -0.25 -13.33
C ASP A 129 7.30 0.95 -13.67
N ALA A 130 6.06 0.72 -14.10
CA ALA A 130 5.12 1.75 -14.46
C ALA A 130 3.90 1.74 -13.53
N GLU A 131 3.45 2.93 -13.13
CA GLU A 131 2.21 3.12 -12.39
C GLU A 131 1.13 3.71 -13.31
N ASN A 132 -0.11 3.28 -13.10
CA ASN A 132 -1.26 3.85 -13.77
C ASN A 132 -1.58 5.24 -13.20
N ASN A 133 -1.90 6.18 -14.09
CA ASN A 133 -2.47 7.47 -13.69
C ASN A 133 -3.99 7.36 -13.75
N ALA A 134 -4.58 6.81 -12.68
CA ALA A 134 -6.02 6.65 -12.57
C ALA A 134 -6.70 8.03 -12.54
N VAL A 135 -7.88 8.12 -13.16
CA VAL A 135 -8.68 9.35 -13.18
C VAL A 135 -10.12 9.03 -12.81
N ALA A 136 -10.64 9.76 -11.84
CA ALA A 136 -12.05 9.76 -11.47
C ALA A 136 -12.65 11.15 -11.70
N LEU A 137 -13.72 11.22 -12.48
CA LEU A 137 -14.56 12.40 -12.62
C LEU A 137 -15.73 12.25 -11.66
N VAL A 138 -15.74 13.06 -10.60
CA VAL A 138 -16.74 12.97 -9.52
C VAL A 138 -17.46 14.28 -9.35
N GLU A 139 -18.75 14.20 -9.08
CA GLU A 139 -19.60 15.36 -8.84
C GLU A 139 -20.33 15.18 -7.50
N PRO A 140 -19.92 15.93 -6.47
CA PRO A 140 -20.70 16.04 -5.25
C PRO A 140 -22.00 16.79 -5.52
N VAL A 141 -23.12 16.25 -5.04
CA VAL A 141 -24.46 16.81 -5.22
C VAL A 141 -25.15 16.86 -3.86
N ALA A 142 -25.58 18.04 -3.44
CA ALA A 142 -26.36 18.23 -2.21
C ALA A 142 -27.72 17.52 -2.27
N ALA A 143 -28.37 17.35 -1.12
CA ALA A 143 -29.67 16.68 -1.02
C ALA A 143 -30.79 17.37 -1.84
N ASP A 144 -30.69 18.70 -2.02
CA ASP A 144 -31.61 19.51 -2.83
C ASP A 144 -31.34 19.43 -4.34
N GLY A 145 -30.29 18.70 -4.76
CA GLY A 145 -29.87 18.56 -6.15
C GLY A 145 -28.82 19.56 -6.61
N THR A 146 -28.37 20.48 -5.75
CA THR A 146 -27.34 21.45 -6.10
C THR A 146 -25.98 20.76 -6.35
N SER A 147 -25.38 21.02 -7.51
CA SER A 147 -24.07 20.48 -7.89
C SER A 147 -22.93 21.38 -7.41
N TYR A 148 -21.87 20.77 -6.88
CA TYR A 148 -20.61 21.47 -6.55
C TYR A 148 -19.60 21.48 -7.71
N GLY A 149 -20.02 20.99 -8.88
CA GLY A 149 -19.18 20.85 -10.07
C GLY A 149 -18.53 19.47 -10.18
N VAL A 150 -18.06 19.18 -11.39
CA VAL A 150 -17.37 17.93 -11.72
C VAL A 150 -15.87 18.13 -11.49
N PHE A 151 -15.31 17.37 -10.58
CA PHE A 151 -13.88 17.37 -10.25
C PHE A 151 -13.18 16.23 -10.97
N LEU A 152 -12.05 16.53 -11.64
CA LEU A 152 -11.12 15.53 -12.17
C LEU A 152 -10.10 15.22 -11.09
N LEU A 153 -10.18 14.03 -10.50
CA LEU A 153 -9.25 13.56 -9.48
C LEU A 153 -8.30 12.54 -10.08
N SER A 154 -7.03 12.57 -9.68
CA SER A 154 -6.03 11.60 -10.11
C SER A 154 -4.92 11.47 -9.08
N ASN A 155 -4.31 10.29 -8.99
CA ASN A 155 -3.08 10.08 -8.23
C ASN A 155 -1.88 10.87 -8.79
N ALA A 156 -1.97 11.37 -10.03
CA ALA A 156 -0.99 12.27 -10.62
C ALA A 156 -1.19 13.76 -10.26
N LEU A 157 -2.28 14.11 -9.56
CA LEU A 157 -2.50 15.48 -9.12
C LEU A 157 -1.95 15.68 -7.70
N PRO A 158 -1.17 16.75 -7.45
CA PRO A 158 -0.41 16.90 -6.21
C PRO A 158 -1.27 17.29 -5.00
N ALA A 159 -2.46 17.85 -5.21
CA ALA A 159 -3.28 18.39 -4.14
C ALA A 159 -4.74 17.92 -4.23
N PRO A 160 -5.40 17.64 -3.08
CA PRO A 160 -6.83 17.45 -3.02
C PRO A 160 -7.59 18.67 -3.55
N GLN A 161 -8.77 18.43 -4.13
CA GLN A 161 -9.65 19.50 -4.63
C GLN A 161 -10.82 19.72 -3.70
N GLY A 162 -11.12 20.97 -3.38
CA GLY A 162 -12.09 21.29 -2.33
C GLY A 162 -13.34 22.02 -2.80
N PHE A 163 -14.38 21.90 -1.99
CA PHE A 163 -15.63 22.66 -2.07
C PHE A 163 -16.18 22.92 -0.67
N THR A 164 -17.12 23.84 -0.55
CA THR A 164 -17.79 24.15 0.73
C THR A 164 -19.23 23.69 0.67
N HIS A 165 -19.69 22.98 1.70
CA HIS A 165 -21.07 22.55 1.85
C HIS A 165 -21.50 22.75 3.31
N GLU A 166 -22.58 23.51 3.53
CA GLU A 166 -23.12 23.80 4.88
C GLU A 166 -22.07 24.35 5.86
N GLY A 167 -21.19 25.23 5.39
CA GLY A 167 -20.12 25.84 6.19
C GLY A 167 -18.94 24.92 6.49
N ARG A 168 -18.95 23.68 6.00
CA ARG A 168 -17.84 22.71 6.13
C ARG A 168 -16.94 22.73 4.91
N SER A 169 -15.64 22.57 5.14
CA SER A 169 -14.63 22.48 4.08
C SER A 169 -14.39 21.02 3.72
N TRP A 170 -14.81 20.64 2.51
CA TRP A 170 -14.62 19.29 1.99
C TRP A 170 -13.49 19.26 0.98
N ARG A 171 -12.70 18.19 0.99
CA ARG A 171 -11.67 17.91 -0.02
C ARG A 171 -11.83 16.52 -0.60
N LEU A 172 -11.50 16.39 -1.86
CA LEU A 172 -11.59 15.15 -2.63
C LEU A 172 -10.22 14.83 -3.21
N ALA A 173 -9.80 13.57 -3.09
CA ALA A 173 -8.58 13.09 -3.72
C ALA A 173 -8.77 11.65 -4.20
N LEU A 174 -8.26 11.35 -5.39
CA LEU A 174 -8.03 9.96 -5.80
C LEU A 174 -6.58 9.64 -5.45
N ARG A 175 -6.39 8.66 -4.57
CA ARG A 175 -5.07 8.31 -4.03
C ARG A 175 -4.93 6.79 -3.91
N ASN A 176 -3.70 6.32 -3.78
CA ASN A 176 -3.43 4.94 -3.40
C ASN A 176 -4.16 4.63 -2.08
N ARG A 177 -4.79 3.44 -2.02
CA ARG A 177 -5.54 2.98 -0.87
C ARG A 177 -4.67 3.00 0.39
N ARG A 178 -5.15 3.62 1.47
CA ARG A 178 -4.39 3.70 2.71
C ARG A 178 -4.81 2.62 3.72
N TYR A 179 -3.82 2.04 4.38
CA TYR A 179 -3.96 1.16 5.52
C TYR A 179 -3.46 1.89 6.77
N TYR A 180 -4.39 2.44 7.55
CA TYR A 180 -4.06 3.12 8.80
C TYR A 180 -3.54 2.13 9.86
N LEU A 181 -2.53 2.58 10.60
CA LEU A 181 -1.81 1.85 11.62
C LEU A 181 -2.22 2.39 13.01
N PRO A 182 -2.32 1.53 14.03
CA PRO A 182 -2.63 1.98 15.40
C PRO A 182 -1.42 2.59 16.13
N PHE A 183 -0.37 2.95 15.39
CA PHE A 183 0.89 3.50 15.86
C PHE A 183 1.50 4.37 14.75
N SER A 184 2.43 5.24 15.12
CA SER A 184 3.12 6.11 14.17
C SER A 184 4.61 5.78 14.05
N LEU A 185 5.15 6.02 12.86
CA LEU A 185 6.58 6.04 12.58
C LEU A 185 7.01 7.45 12.22
N THR A 186 8.03 7.97 12.89
CA THR A 186 8.69 9.23 12.52
C THR A 186 10.06 8.91 11.96
N LEU A 187 10.39 9.32 10.74
CA LEU A 187 11.75 9.16 10.22
C LEU A 187 12.64 10.21 10.88
N LYS A 188 13.65 9.75 11.62
CA LYS A 188 14.61 10.63 12.30
C LYS A 188 15.82 10.93 11.42
N ASP A 189 16.31 9.93 10.71
CA ASP A 189 17.55 9.98 9.95
C ASP A 189 17.53 8.86 8.89
N PHE A 190 17.78 9.21 7.63
CA PHE A 190 18.02 8.29 6.54
C PHE A 190 19.49 8.34 6.15
N ARG A 191 20.12 7.17 6.04
CA ARG A 191 21.52 7.06 5.63
C ARG A 191 21.66 6.04 4.53
N HIS A 192 22.53 6.33 3.58
CA HIS A 192 22.98 5.37 2.61
C HIS A 192 24.50 5.46 2.40
N ASP A 193 25.11 4.31 2.11
CA ASP A 193 26.49 4.19 1.64
C ASP A 193 26.44 3.87 0.15
N VAL A 194 27.38 4.41 -0.64
CA VAL A 194 27.57 4.05 -2.06
C VAL A 194 28.83 3.23 -2.28
N TYR A 195 28.91 2.49 -3.38
CA TYR A 195 30.16 1.87 -3.79
C TYR A 195 31.17 2.96 -4.23
N PRO A 196 32.45 2.86 -3.80
CA PRO A 196 33.46 3.85 -4.17
C PRO A 196 33.54 4.07 -5.68
N GLY A 197 33.44 5.33 -6.11
CA GLY A 197 33.51 5.71 -7.52
C GLY A 197 32.23 5.47 -8.32
N THR A 198 31.09 5.21 -7.67
CA THR A 198 29.78 5.05 -8.31
C THR A 198 28.68 5.75 -7.50
N ASP A 199 27.52 5.96 -8.12
CA ASP A 199 26.29 6.38 -7.43
C ASP A 199 25.41 5.17 -7.03
N ILE A 200 25.98 3.96 -7.06
CA ILE A 200 25.23 2.73 -6.76
C ILE A 200 25.14 2.58 -5.24
N PRO A 201 23.93 2.53 -4.65
CA PRO A 201 23.77 2.33 -3.22
C PRO A 201 24.25 0.92 -2.83
N LYS A 202 25.11 0.88 -1.81
CA LYS A 202 25.64 -0.33 -1.18
C LYS A 202 24.76 -0.77 -0.03
N ASN A 203 24.43 0.15 0.87
CA ASN A 203 23.59 -0.08 2.03
C ASN A 203 22.75 1.16 2.28
N PHE A 204 21.54 0.98 2.78
CA PHE A 204 20.74 2.10 3.26
C PHE A 204 19.91 1.69 4.47
N SER A 205 19.65 2.65 5.34
CA SER A 205 18.99 2.45 6.63
C SER A 205 18.21 3.68 7.05
N SER A 206 17.13 3.43 7.78
CA SER A 206 16.23 4.44 8.30
C SER A 206 16.12 4.28 9.81
N LEU A 207 16.56 5.30 10.55
CA LEU A 207 16.29 5.40 11.98
C LEU A 207 14.89 5.97 12.16
N VAL A 208 13.97 5.16 12.69
CA VAL A 208 12.59 5.59 12.93
C VAL A 208 12.26 5.60 14.41
N ARG A 209 11.50 6.60 14.85
CA ARG A 209 10.83 6.57 16.15
C ARG A 209 9.48 5.90 16.00
N LEU A 210 9.30 4.77 16.67
CA LEU A 210 8.03 4.07 16.76
C LEU A 210 7.30 4.52 18.02
N LYS A 211 6.07 5.01 17.86
CA LYS A 211 5.18 5.38 18.96
C LYS A 211 3.87 4.61 18.86
N ASP A 212 3.66 3.68 19.78
CA ASP A 212 2.46 2.84 19.91
C ASP A 212 1.79 3.11 21.27
N PRO A 213 0.75 3.96 21.30
CA PRO A 213 0.02 4.28 22.53
C PRO A 213 -0.65 3.07 23.17
N ALA A 214 -1.11 2.10 22.38
CA ALA A 214 -1.82 0.92 22.89
C ALA A 214 -0.89 -0.04 23.65
N ARG A 215 0.41 -0.01 23.33
CA ARG A 215 1.45 -0.78 24.03
C ARG A 215 2.28 0.05 25.01
N ALA A 216 1.99 1.34 25.16
CA ALA A 216 2.82 2.30 25.88
C ALA A 216 4.30 2.27 25.44
N GLU A 217 4.52 2.12 24.14
CA GLU A 217 5.85 1.96 23.55
C GLU A 217 6.22 3.22 22.78
N ASP A 218 7.40 3.77 23.10
CA ASP A 218 7.99 4.90 22.40
C ASP A 218 9.50 4.67 22.34
N ARG A 219 10.02 4.26 21.19
CA ARG A 219 11.44 3.91 21.03
C ARG A 219 11.93 4.15 19.63
N ASP A 220 13.25 4.24 19.51
CA ASP A 220 13.92 4.24 18.23
C ASP A 220 14.15 2.81 17.72
N ALA A 221 14.05 2.64 16.42
CA ALA A 221 14.32 1.41 15.71
C ALA A 221 15.10 1.73 14.44
N LEU A 222 16.22 1.05 14.24
CA LEU A 222 16.95 1.11 12.99
C LEU A 222 16.40 0.04 12.04
N ILE A 223 15.90 0.46 10.88
CA ILE A 223 15.52 -0.43 9.78
C ILE A 223 16.65 -0.39 8.76
N SER A 224 17.22 -1.55 8.43
CA SER A 224 18.23 -1.66 7.37
C SER A 224 17.91 -2.86 6.47
N MET A 225 18.58 -2.96 5.33
CA MET A 225 18.30 -3.98 4.30
C MET A 225 18.22 -5.42 4.84
N ASN A 226 19.03 -5.76 5.85
CA ASN A 226 19.08 -7.10 6.46
C ASN A 226 18.49 -7.16 7.88
N ALA A 227 18.02 -6.02 8.42
CA ALA A 227 17.43 -5.93 9.75
C ALA A 227 16.10 -5.15 9.68
N PRO A 228 15.00 -5.83 9.31
CA PRO A 228 13.69 -5.20 9.24
C PRO A 228 13.10 -4.98 10.65
N LEU A 229 12.26 -3.96 10.79
CA LEU A 229 11.46 -3.77 12.00
C LEU A 229 10.22 -4.67 11.94
N ARG A 230 9.96 -5.44 12.99
CA ARG A 230 8.72 -6.20 13.15
C ARG A 230 7.89 -5.57 14.26
N HIS A 231 6.69 -5.11 13.95
CA HIS A 231 5.79 -4.49 14.92
C HIS A 231 4.33 -4.67 14.54
N GLY A 232 3.45 -4.91 15.51
CA GLY A 232 2.00 -4.97 15.26
C GLY A 232 1.57 -5.99 14.20
N GLY A 233 2.24 -7.14 14.11
CA GLY A 233 1.95 -8.20 13.13
C GLY A 233 2.35 -7.84 11.69
N ARG A 234 3.22 -6.84 11.51
CA ARG A 234 3.73 -6.37 10.23
C ARG A 234 5.25 -6.34 10.26
N THR A 235 5.86 -6.46 9.09
CA THR A 235 7.30 -6.31 8.91
C THR A 235 7.57 -5.12 7.98
N PHE A 236 8.45 -4.23 8.42
CA PHE A 236 8.86 -3.02 7.74
C PHE A 236 10.28 -3.23 7.20
N TYR A 237 10.39 -3.31 5.88
CA TYR A 237 11.64 -3.47 5.17
C TYR A 237 12.08 -2.15 4.57
N GLN A 238 13.38 -1.91 4.56
CA GLN A 238 13.95 -0.83 3.79
C GLN A 238 13.91 -1.21 2.30
N ALA A 239 13.08 -0.55 1.50
CA ALA A 239 12.83 -0.96 0.11
C ALA A 239 13.46 -0.04 -0.92
N SER A 240 13.37 1.29 -0.73
CA SER A 240 13.94 2.28 -1.64
C SER A 240 14.14 3.62 -0.92
N PHE A 241 14.63 4.62 -1.65
CA PHE A 241 14.80 6.00 -1.19
C PHE A 241 14.62 6.99 -2.35
N GLY A 242 14.38 8.26 -2.03
CA GLY A 242 14.18 9.33 -3.01
C GLY A 242 15.48 10.05 -3.40
N LYS A 243 15.41 10.85 -4.47
CA LYS A 243 16.55 11.48 -5.13
C LYS A 243 17.34 12.50 -4.28
N ASP A 244 16.77 12.96 -3.17
CA ASP A 244 17.36 13.98 -2.30
C ASP A 244 17.86 13.42 -0.96
N ASP A 245 17.99 12.10 -0.83
CA ASP A 245 18.49 11.40 0.38
C ASP A 245 17.78 11.76 1.70
N THR A 246 16.57 12.31 1.61
CA THR A 246 15.73 12.66 2.76
C THR A 246 14.45 11.83 2.79
N LEU A 247 14.14 11.13 1.70
CA LEU A 247 12.97 10.28 1.58
C LEU A 247 13.37 8.81 1.70
N SER A 248 12.84 8.11 2.70
CA SER A 248 12.87 6.66 2.78
C SER A 248 11.57 6.06 2.25
N VAL A 249 11.64 4.92 1.57
CA VAL A 249 10.46 4.12 1.23
C VAL A 249 10.54 2.79 1.98
N LEU A 250 9.65 2.61 2.96
CA LEU A 250 9.53 1.37 3.72
C LEU A 250 8.47 0.47 3.07
N GLN A 251 8.81 -0.77 2.73
CA GLN A 251 7.81 -1.78 2.36
C GLN A 251 7.23 -2.39 3.64
N VAL A 252 5.91 -2.48 3.70
CA VAL A 252 5.15 -3.01 4.83
C VAL A 252 4.45 -4.29 4.39
N VAL A 253 4.84 -5.41 5.01
CA VAL A 253 4.27 -6.72 4.73
C VAL A 253 3.47 -7.20 5.94
N LYS A 254 2.19 -7.50 5.73
CA LYS A 254 1.35 -8.23 6.69
C LYS A 254 1.09 -9.61 6.13
N ASN A 255 1.78 -10.62 6.66
CA ASN A 255 1.60 -12.00 6.24
C ASN A 255 1.17 -12.87 7.44
N PRO A 256 -0.11 -13.28 7.53
CA PRO A 256 -0.57 -14.15 8.63
C PRO A 256 0.03 -15.56 8.57
N GLY A 257 0.44 -16.02 7.39
CA GLY A 257 1.04 -17.35 7.14
C GLY A 257 2.56 -17.38 7.23
N TRP A 258 3.21 -16.33 7.75
CA TRP A 258 4.68 -16.21 7.72
C TRP A 258 5.43 -17.37 8.39
N THR A 259 4.79 -18.09 9.32
CA THR A 259 5.36 -19.26 10.00
C THR A 259 5.26 -20.57 9.21
N LEU A 260 4.37 -20.65 8.22
CA LEU A 260 4.06 -21.89 7.49
C LEU A 260 5.29 -22.46 6.75
N PRO A 261 6.13 -21.66 6.06
CA PRO A 261 7.35 -22.17 5.44
C PRO A 261 8.33 -22.77 6.46
N TYR A 262 8.47 -22.16 7.64
CA TYR A 262 9.35 -22.67 8.69
C TYR A 262 8.87 -24.02 9.24
N LEU A 263 7.57 -24.15 9.48
CA LEU A 263 6.98 -25.41 9.93
C LEU A 263 7.12 -26.51 8.85
N SER A 264 6.94 -26.17 7.58
CA SER A 264 7.17 -27.08 6.47
C SER A 264 8.63 -27.58 6.44
N CYS A 265 9.62 -26.68 6.52
CA CYS A 265 11.03 -27.03 6.56
C CYS A 265 11.36 -27.95 7.75
N ALA A 266 10.79 -27.67 8.93
CA ALA A 266 10.95 -28.52 10.11
C ALA A 266 10.37 -29.93 9.88
N LEU A 267 9.17 -30.04 9.29
CA LEU A 267 8.57 -31.33 8.95
C LEU A 267 9.41 -32.13 7.96
N VAL A 268 9.92 -31.47 6.91
CA VAL A 268 10.81 -32.11 5.93
C VAL A 268 12.09 -32.61 6.60
N ALA A 269 12.72 -31.78 7.42
CA ALA A 269 13.93 -32.16 8.16
C ALA A 269 13.68 -33.37 9.08
N LEU A 270 12.58 -33.37 9.85
CA LEU A 270 12.20 -34.49 10.70
C LEU A 270 11.92 -35.77 9.90
N GLY A 271 11.24 -35.65 8.75
CA GLY A 271 10.97 -36.77 7.87
C GLY A 271 12.26 -37.40 7.31
N LEU A 272 13.23 -36.56 6.90
CA LEU A 272 14.54 -36.99 6.43
C LEU A 272 15.36 -37.65 7.54
N LEU A 273 15.41 -37.06 8.74
CA LEU A 273 16.11 -37.63 9.89
C LEU A 273 15.53 -39.00 10.28
N TRP A 274 14.20 -39.12 10.32
CA TRP A 274 13.54 -40.41 10.58
C TRP A 274 13.88 -41.45 9.51
N HIS A 275 13.81 -41.05 8.23
CA HIS A 275 14.11 -41.95 7.12
C HIS A 275 15.56 -42.45 7.18
N PHE A 276 16.51 -41.53 7.37
CA PHE A 276 17.93 -41.84 7.52
C PHE A 276 18.18 -42.75 8.73
N GLY A 277 17.67 -42.39 9.92
CA GLY A 277 17.84 -43.18 11.13
C GLY A 277 17.28 -44.60 11.01
N ALA A 278 16.11 -44.75 10.37
CA ALA A 278 15.53 -46.06 10.10
C ALA A 278 16.39 -46.91 9.13
N MET A 279 17.06 -46.27 8.15
CA MET A 279 17.99 -46.97 7.26
C MET A 279 19.29 -47.34 7.97
N LEU A 280 19.86 -46.42 8.75
CA LEU A 280 21.10 -46.63 9.51
C LEU A 280 20.96 -47.74 10.54
N ARG A 281 19.86 -47.76 11.32
CA ARG A 281 19.61 -48.86 12.26
C ARG A 281 19.60 -50.21 11.54
N ARG A 282 18.99 -50.27 10.35
CA ARG A 282 18.93 -51.51 9.56
C ARG A 282 20.29 -51.94 9.04
N SER A 283 21.14 -51.01 8.60
CA SER A 283 22.49 -51.36 8.14
C SER A 283 23.33 -51.88 9.30
N LEU A 284 23.24 -51.25 10.48
CA LEU A 284 23.95 -51.71 11.68
C LEU A 284 23.49 -53.10 12.13
N THR A 285 22.17 -53.36 12.15
CA THR A 285 21.63 -54.70 12.50
C THR A 285 21.93 -55.78 11.45
N ARG A 286 22.38 -55.41 10.25
CA ARG A 286 22.79 -56.38 9.21
C ARG A 286 24.30 -56.63 9.21
N ALA A 287 25.07 -55.73 9.81
CA ALA A 287 26.52 -55.80 9.91
C ALA A 287 26.99 -56.49 11.21
N ALA A 288 26.13 -56.49 12.24
CA ALA A 288 26.24 -57.33 13.44
C ALA A 288 25.61 -58.71 13.18
#